data_AF-A0A9D8HBK3-F1
#
_entry.id   AF-A0A9D8HBK3-F1
#
_cell.length_a   1.000
_cell.length_b   1.000
_cell.length_c   1.000
_cell.angle_alpha   90.00
_cell.angle_beta   90.00
_cell.angle_gamma   90.00
#
_symmetry.space_group_name_H-M   'P 1'
#
loop_
_entity.id
_entity.type
_entity.pdbx_description
1 polymer ?
#
loop_
_entity_poly.entity_id
_entity_poly.type
_entity_poly.pdbx_seq_one_letter_code
_entity_poly.pdbx_strand_id
1 'polypeptide(L)'
;MDPSAEDPDRSDRAASSELEAITRWRRSLDAGDDPGPPPIPLPGLLRLERGRRLARDLEQSLGFDHPPVPASAQFPLSALLVTRPAAPSVTVWGPAAETPAAFERQPILSIRDGATPVLAFRAWEIAGGRLRGVRVAWPVPTVEARCLDPGRWTFTGAADVPHTDGSCGPPPCGIRAAKTAAGALEAVVGREPLALGIVALAGKVVEHERGYRAAAATAVGMLVVSRGEAMRFDGFEVDELFAAPDAAVAAARSRAGRLPPPGPKRHAFIVERLEAIMSTFTGRWAGGEPG
;
A
#
# COMPACT_ATOMS: atom_id res chain seq x y z
N MET A 1 -52.60 13.02 -4.26
CA MET A 1 -51.92 12.30 -3.17
C MET A 1 -50.76 11.59 -3.82
N ASP A 2 -49.55 12.08 -3.57
CA ASP A 2 -48.33 11.64 -4.25
C ASP A 2 -47.62 10.60 -3.35
N PRO A 3 -47.59 9.30 -3.72
CA PRO A 3 -47.17 8.23 -2.82
C PRO A 3 -45.65 7.98 -2.82
N SER A 4 -44.81 8.98 -3.10
CA SER A 4 -43.38 8.73 -3.35
C SER A 4 -42.42 9.75 -2.71
N ALA A 5 -42.77 10.27 -1.54
CA ALA A 5 -41.76 10.85 -0.66
C ALA A 5 -41.03 9.68 0.05
N GLU A 6 -39.97 9.17 -0.57
CA GLU A 6 -39.04 8.26 0.10
C GLU A 6 -38.52 8.93 1.37
N ASP A 7 -38.73 8.28 2.50
CA ASP A 7 -38.31 8.75 3.82
C ASP A 7 -36.78 8.70 3.92
N PRO A 8 -36.08 9.86 3.90
CA PRO A 8 -34.63 9.90 3.95
C PRO A 8 -34.07 9.27 5.24
N ASP A 9 -34.84 9.23 6.33
CA ASP A 9 -34.45 8.63 7.62
C ASP A 9 -34.27 7.11 7.51
N ARG A 10 -34.95 6.44 6.57
CA ARG A 10 -34.85 4.99 6.39
C ARG A 10 -33.49 4.56 5.82
N SER A 11 -32.91 5.36 4.92
CA SER A 11 -31.62 5.06 4.28
C SER A 11 -30.47 5.21 5.27
N ASP A 12 -30.50 6.25 6.10
CA ASP A 12 -29.45 6.53 7.08
C ASP A 12 -29.41 5.47 8.20
N ARG A 13 -30.59 4.99 8.63
CA ARG A 13 -30.68 3.90 9.60
C ARG A 13 -30.14 2.58 9.08
N ALA A 14 -30.40 2.25 7.80
CA ALA A 14 -29.87 1.04 7.18
C ALA A 14 -28.34 1.10 7.08
N ALA A 15 -27.77 2.20 6.59
CA ALA A 15 -26.33 2.40 6.50
C ALA A 15 -25.64 2.34 7.88
N SER A 16 -26.27 2.88 8.92
CA SER A 16 -25.76 2.81 10.30
C SER A 16 -25.72 1.36 10.82
N SER A 17 -26.78 0.59 10.56
CA SER A 17 -26.87 -0.82 10.97
C SER A 17 -25.83 -1.71 10.28
N GLU A 18 -25.59 -1.47 8.99
CA GLU A 18 -24.57 -2.17 8.21
C GLU A 18 -23.15 -1.90 8.72
N LEU A 19 -22.83 -0.64 9.02
CA LEU A 19 -21.53 -0.26 9.58
C LEU A 19 -21.28 -0.89 10.95
N GLU A 20 -22.30 -0.95 11.80
CA GLU A 20 -22.22 -1.61 13.10
C GLU A 20 -21.98 -3.13 12.96
N ALA A 21 -22.65 -3.78 12.00
CA ALA A 21 -22.47 -5.19 11.71
C ALA A 21 -21.04 -5.48 11.24
N ILE A 22 -20.49 -4.67 10.31
CA ILE A 22 -19.11 -4.77 9.86
C ILE A 22 -18.13 -4.57 11.03
N THR A 23 -18.36 -3.57 11.86
CA THR A 23 -17.50 -3.25 13.01
C THR A 23 -17.49 -4.37 14.05
N ARG A 24 -18.65 -4.98 14.33
CA ARG A 24 -18.75 -6.14 15.21
C ARG A 24 -18.02 -7.35 14.64
N TRP A 25 -18.23 -7.64 13.35
CA TRP A 25 -17.56 -8.73 12.65
C TRP A 25 -16.03 -8.59 12.72
N ARG A 26 -15.51 -7.37 12.48
CA ARG A 26 -14.07 -7.08 12.59
C ARG A 26 -13.51 -7.26 13.99
N ARG A 27 -14.21 -6.78 15.03
CA ARG A 27 -13.76 -6.96 16.42
C ARG A 27 -13.64 -8.43 16.80
N SER A 28 -14.60 -9.25 16.38
CA SER A 28 -14.55 -10.71 16.56
C SER A 28 -13.39 -11.31 15.76
N LEU A 29 -13.14 -10.82 14.54
CA LEU A 29 -11.99 -11.23 13.75
C LEU A 29 -10.67 -10.95 14.49
N ASP A 30 -10.45 -9.71 14.92
CA ASP A 30 -9.23 -9.24 15.61
C ASP A 30 -9.00 -9.95 16.95
N ALA A 31 -10.07 -10.39 17.61
CA ALA A 31 -10.01 -11.10 18.88
C ALA A 31 -9.54 -12.57 18.78
N GLY A 32 -9.41 -13.13 17.58
CA GLY A 32 -9.09 -14.55 17.42
C GLY A 32 -10.29 -15.44 17.08
N ASP A 33 -11.51 -14.92 17.14
CA ASP A 33 -12.73 -15.70 16.94
C ASP A 33 -13.05 -15.97 15.45
N ASP A 34 -13.95 -16.92 15.19
CA ASP A 34 -14.54 -17.10 13.88
C ASP A 34 -15.89 -16.38 13.75
N PRO A 35 -15.95 -15.15 13.21
CA PRO A 35 -17.22 -14.47 13.04
C PRO A 35 -18.07 -15.04 11.89
N GLY A 36 -17.58 -16.04 11.16
CA GLY A 36 -18.21 -16.55 9.94
C GLY A 36 -18.05 -15.59 8.75
N PRO A 37 -18.87 -15.73 7.69
CA PRO A 37 -18.81 -14.85 6.54
C PRO A 37 -19.14 -13.40 6.93
N PRO A 38 -18.55 -12.39 6.25
CA PRO A 38 -18.85 -11.01 6.55
C PRO A 38 -20.33 -10.69 6.28
N PRO A 39 -20.93 -9.79 7.07
CA PRO A 39 -22.34 -9.44 6.92
C PRO A 39 -22.65 -8.81 5.55
N ILE A 40 -21.64 -8.23 4.90
CA ILE A 40 -21.70 -7.66 3.56
C ILE A 40 -20.48 -8.15 2.77
N PRO A 41 -20.65 -8.64 1.53
CA PRO A 41 -19.57 -9.18 0.71
C PRO A 41 -18.69 -8.07 0.11
N LEU A 42 -18.08 -7.25 0.97
CA LEU A 42 -17.10 -6.26 0.54
C LEU A 42 -15.79 -6.98 0.18
N PRO A 43 -15.11 -6.62 -0.93
CA PRO A 43 -13.89 -7.30 -1.38
C PRO A 43 -12.80 -7.39 -0.30
N GLY A 44 -12.66 -6.36 0.55
CA GLY A 44 -11.71 -6.35 1.66
C GLY A 44 -12.06 -7.37 2.76
N LEU A 45 -13.34 -7.43 3.15
CA LEU A 45 -13.81 -8.38 4.17
C LEU A 45 -13.73 -9.83 3.70
N LEU A 46 -14.07 -10.10 2.44
CA LEU A 46 -13.92 -11.42 1.83
C LEU A 46 -12.45 -11.86 1.74
N ARG A 47 -11.52 -10.92 1.54
CA ARG A 47 -10.08 -11.22 1.56
C ARG A 47 -9.60 -11.56 2.97
N LEU A 48 -10.05 -10.83 3.99
CA LEU A 48 -9.75 -11.12 5.40
C LEU A 48 -10.27 -12.49 5.82
N GLU A 49 -11.52 -12.80 5.49
CA GLU A 49 -12.12 -14.12 5.73
C GLU A 49 -11.30 -15.23 5.06
N ARG A 50 -10.98 -15.07 3.78
CA ARG A 50 -10.19 -16.06 3.03
C ARG A 50 -8.79 -16.23 3.59
N GLY A 51 -8.11 -15.14 3.94
CA GLY A 51 -6.79 -15.18 4.56
C GLY A 51 -6.79 -15.95 5.88
N ARG A 52 -7.84 -15.76 6.69
CA ARG A 52 -8.00 -16.50 7.94
C ARG A 52 -8.31 -17.97 7.74
N ARG A 53 -9.21 -18.31 6.80
CA ARG A 53 -9.48 -19.71 6.45
C ARG A 53 -8.21 -20.42 6.01
N LEU A 54 -7.42 -19.78 5.14
CA LEU A 54 -6.12 -20.32 4.73
C LEU A 54 -5.14 -20.47 5.90
N ALA A 55 -5.08 -19.49 6.82
CA ALA A 55 -4.22 -19.58 8.00
C ALA A 55 -4.62 -20.76 8.89
N ARG A 56 -5.92 -20.97 9.14
CA ARG A 56 -6.40 -22.14 9.90
C ARG A 56 -6.14 -23.45 9.18
N ASP A 57 -6.37 -23.51 7.87
CA ASP A 57 -6.08 -24.71 7.08
C ASP A 57 -4.58 -25.06 7.16
N LEU A 58 -3.71 -24.05 7.13
CA LEU A 58 -2.27 -24.23 7.32
C LEU A 58 -1.94 -24.70 8.75
N GLU A 59 -2.50 -24.06 9.78
CA GLU A 59 -2.32 -24.45 11.18
C GLU A 59 -2.73 -25.91 11.42
N GLN A 60 -3.88 -26.32 10.90
CA GLN A 60 -4.39 -27.69 10.96
C GLN A 60 -3.50 -28.66 10.18
N SER A 61 -3.06 -28.28 8.97
CA SER A 61 -2.20 -29.14 8.14
C SER A 61 -0.79 -29.34 8.69
N LEU A 62 -0.30 -28.38 9.48
CA LEU A 62 1.04 -28.39 10.07
C LEU A 62 1.05 -28.94 11.51
N GLY A 63 -0.11 -29.35 12.06
CA GLY A 63 -0.21 -29.99 13.37
C GLY A 63 0.07 -29.04 14.54
N PHE A 64 -0.23 -27.75 14.39
CA PHE A 64 -0.19 -26.80 15.52
C PHE A 64 -1.45 -26.99 16.39
N ASP A 65 -1.51 -28.09 17.15
CA ASP A 65 -2.66 -28.48 17.97
C ASP A 65 -2.91 -27.56 19.20
N HIS A 66 -2.11 -26.51 19.36
CA HIS A 66 -2.38 -25.41 20.28
C HIS A 66 -2.29 -24.09 19.53
N PRO A 67 -3.28 -23.17 19.69
CA PRO A 67 -3.12 -21.84 19.16
C PRO A 67 -1.88 -21.24 19.83
N PRO A 68 -0.83 -20.85 19.09
CA PRO A 68 0.19 -20.01 19.69
C PRO A 68 -0.56 -18.79 20.26
N VAL A 69 -0.30 -18.47 21.53
CA VAL A 69 -0.67 -17.17 22.10
C VAL A 69 -0.26 -16.13 21.06
N PRO A 70 -1.12 -15.17 20.66
CA PRO A 70 -0.81 -14.28 19.55
C PRO A 70 0.39 -13.40 19.93
N ALA A 71 1.59 -13.89 19.62
CA ALA A 71 2.74 -13.04 19.38
C ALA A 71 2.33 -12.20 18.18
N SER A 72 2.25 -10.89 18.41
CA SER A 72 2.04 -9.82 17.43
C SER A 72 2.29 -10.27 15.98
N ALA A 73 1.26 -10.12 15.13
CA ALA A 73 1.19 -10.46 13.71
C ALA A 73 2.37 -9.97 12.84
N GLN A 74 3.56 -10.48 13.09
CA GLN A 74 4.81 -10.13 12.40
C GLN A 74 5.13 -11.11 11.26
N PHE A 75 4.42 -12.24 11.17
CA PHE A 75 4.70 -13.31 10.19
C PHE A 75 3.79 -13.44 8.94
N PRO A 76 2.68 -12.71 8.71
CA PRO A 76 1.91 -12.93 7.48
C PRO A 76 2.51 -12.23 6.26
N LEU A 77 3.39 -11.24 6.44
CA LEU A 77 3.94 -10.49 5.32
C LEU A 77 4.81 -11.36 4.42
N SER A 78 5.72 -12.17 4.98
CA SER A 78 6.64 -13.01 4.23
C SER A 78 5.95 -14.17 3.49
N ALA A 79 4.97 -14.82 4.12
CA ALA A 79 4.15 -15.85 3.49
C ALA A 79 3.24 -15.28 2.38
N LEU A 80 2.71 -14.06 2.55
CA LEU A 80 1.99 -13.33 1.49
C LEU A 80 2.90 -12.86 0.34
N LEU A 81 4.24 -12.98 0.44
CA LEU A 81 5.15 -12.69 -0.70
C LEU A 81 5.29 -13.85 -1.69
N VAL A 82 4.93 -15.09 -1.34
CA VAL A 82 5.30 -16.27 -2.14
C VAL A 82 4.30 -16.57 -3.30
N THR A 83 3.10 -15.99 -3.29
CA THR A 83 2.05 -16.25 -4.30
C THR A 83 1.60 -14.99 -5.04
N ARG A 84 2.56 -14.19 -5.52
CA ARG A 84 2.26 -12.83 -5.99
C ARG A 84 1.99 -12.71 -7.49
N PRO A 85 0.94 -11.95 -7.87
CA PRO A 85 0.86 -11.45 -9.23
C PRO A 85 2.01 -10.46 -9.40
N ALA A 86 2.89 -10.75 -10.34
CA ALA A 86 3.78 -9.71 -10.79
C ALA A 86 2.97 -8.53 -11.33
N ALA A 87 3.51 -7.31 -11.19
CA ALA A 87 2.94 -6.16 -11.84
C ALA A 87 2.68 -6.50 -13.32
N PRO A 88 1.44 -6.38 -13.82
CA PRO A 88 1.11 -6.77 -15.18
C PRO A 88 2.03 -6.04 -16.16
N SER A 89 2.49 -6.78 -17.17
CA SER A 89 3.18 -6.22 -18.33
C SER A 89 2.31 -5.11 -18.92
N VAL A 90 2.93 -3.95 -19.14
CA VAL A 90 2.28 -2.67 -19.37
C VAL A 90 1.33 -2.70 -20.58
N THR A 91 0.07 -2.28 -20.42
CA THR A 91 -0.65 -1.57 -21.49
C THR A 91 -0.29 -0.09 -21.33
N VAL A 92 0.68 0.38 -22.12
CA VAL A 92 1.10 1.79 -22.11
C VAL A 92 -0.02 2.59 -22.78
N TRP A 93 -0.97 3.09 -21.99
CA TRP A 93 -1.99 4.02 -22.48
C TRP A 93 -1.77 5.39 -21.83
N GLY A 94 -1.48 6.37 -22.69
CA GLY A 94 -1.33 7.80 -22.38
C GLY A 94 0.00 8.39 -22.86
N PRO A 95 0.05 9.70 -23.20
CA PRO A 95 1.32 10.40 -23.39
C PRO A 95 2.14 10.25 -22.11
N ALA A 96 3.43 9.92 -22.26
CA ALA A 96 4.33 9.80 -21.13
C ALA A 96 4.24 11.07 -20.29
N ALA A 97 3.75 10.95 -19.05
CA ALA A 97 3.85 12.05 -18.10
C ALA A 97 5.30 12.53 -18.14
N GLU A 98 5.50 13.83 -18.35
CA GLU A 98 6.84 14.42 -18.43
C GLU A 98 7.67 13.86 -17.29
N THR A 99 8.67 13.06 -17.66
CA THR A 99 9.61 12.52 -16.71
C THR A 99 10.32 13.72 -16.11
N PRO A 100 10.21 13.98 -14.79
CA PRO A 100 10.92 15.09 -14.17
C PRO A 100 12.38 14.99 -14.59
N ALA A 101 12.91 16.11 -15.08
CA ALA A 101 14.25 16.23 -15.62
C ALA A 101 15.27 15.66 -14.61
N ALA A 102 16.29 14.96 -15.15
CA ALA A 102 17.40 14.34 -14.42
C ALA A 102 17.07 13.09 -13.59
N PHE A 103 16.91 11.95 -14.28
CA PHE A 103 17.28 10.65 -13.69
C PHE A 103 18.81 10.48 -13.70
N GLU A 104 19.52 11.43 -13.08
CA GLU A 104 20.95 11.28 -12.86
C GLU A 104 21.22 9.98 -12.12
N ARG A 105 22.31 9.31 -12.51
CA ARG A 105 22.84 8.15 -11.80
C ARG A 105 23.24 8.61 -10.40
N GLN A 106 22.32 8.49 -9.45
CA GLN A 106 22.63 8.81 -8.07
C GLN A 106 23.68 7.83 -7.54
N PRO A 107 24.62 8.31 -6.71
CA PRO A 107 25.60 7.44 -6.08
C PRO A 107 24.89 6.39 -5.24
N ILE A 108 25.31 5.14 -5.42
CA ILE A 108 24.82 4.01 -4.64
C ILE A 108 25.52 4.06 -3.30
N LEU A 109 24.72 4.14 -2.23
CA LEU A 109 25.23 4.20 -0.87
C LEU A 109 25.37 2.82 -0.25
N SER A 110 24.39 1.93 -0.47
CA SER A 110 24.41 0.57 0.06
C SER A 110 23.55 -0.39 -0.77
N ILE A 111 23.82 -1.69 -0.64
CA ILE A 111 22.96 -2.77 -1.13
C ILE A 111 22.62 -3.64 0.09
N ARG A 112 21.33 -3.94 0.27
CA ARG A 112 20.84 -4.79 1.35
C ARG A 112 20.04 -5.95 0.78
N ASP A 113 20.43 -7.15 1.18
CA ASP A 113 19.69 -8.39 0.99
C ASP A 113 19.41 -8.95 2.38
N GLY A 114 18.17 -8.86 2.85
CA GLY A 114 17.84 -9.21 4.22
C GLY A 114 16.35 -9.42 4.46
N ALA A 115 16.03 -10.18 5.52
CA ALA A 115 14.66 -10.50 5.89
C ALA A 115 13.91 -9.29 6.50
N THR A 116 14.63 -8.36 7.12
CA THR A 116 14.05 -7.13 7.67
C THR A 116 13.81 -6.12 6.54
N PRO A 117 12.55 -5.74 6.27
CA PRO A 117 12.23 -4.79 5.23
C PRO A 117 12.69 -3.38 5.61
N VAL A 118 13.02 -2.61 4.59
CA VAL A 118 13.34 -1.18 4.73
C VAL A 118 12.05 -0.38 4.56
N LEU A 119 11.67 0.38 5.59
CA LEU A 119 10.54 1.31 5.47
C LEU A 119 10.96 2.56 4.69
N ALA A 120 10.11 2.98 3.77
CA ALA A 120 10.34 4.16 2.94
C ALA A 120 9.01 4.80 2.52
N PHE A 121 9.06 5.98 1.90
CA PHE A 121 7.89 6.72 1.45
C PHE A 121 7.73 6.63 -0.07
N ARG A 122 6.50 6.52 -0.55
CA ARG A 122 6.21 6.51 -1.99
C ARG A 122 4.95 7.31 -2.28
N ALA A 123 4.89 7.89 -3.47
CA ALA A 123 3.74 8.58 -3.99
C ALA A 123 3.15 7.84 -5.20
N TRP A 124 1.84 7.95 -5.34
CA TRP A 124 1.05 7.47 -6.46
C TRP A 124 0.08 8.55 -6.90
N GLU A 125 -0.15 8.61 -8.21
CA GLU A 125 -1.28 9.34 -8.78
C GLU A 125 -2.52 8.44 -8.73
N ILE A 126 -3.68 9.00 -8.36
CA ILE A 126 -4.95 8.30 -8.49
C ILE A 126 -5.57 8.72 -9.82
N ALA A 127 -5.49 7.84 -10.82
CA ALA A 127 -5.98 8.13 -12.16
C ALA A 127 -6.54 6.87 -12.83
N GLY A 128 -7.68 7.02 -13.51
CA GLY A 128 -8.35 5.92 -14.21
C GLY A 128 -8.74 4.77 -13.27
N GLY A 129 -9.20 5.09 -12.06
CA GLY A 129 -9.58 4.10 -11.04
C GLY A 129 -8.42 3.24 -10.55
N ARG A 130 -7.17 3.72 -10.63
CA ARG A 130 -5.97 2.98 -10.20
C ARG A 130 -4.95 3.87 -9.50
N LEU A 131 -4.15 3.28 -8.62
CA LEU A 131 -2.92 3.91 -8.12
C LEU A 131 -1.79 3.69 -9.12
N ARG A 132 -1.25 4.78 -9.66
CA ARG A 132 -0.17 4.77 -10.66
C ARG A 132 1.11 5.32 -10.08
N GLY A 133 2.20 4.54 -10.19
CA GLY A 133 3.54 5.09 -10.09
C GLY A 133 3.95 5.73 -11.41
N VAL A 134 5.22 6.14 -11.52
CA VAL A 134 5.78 6.82 -12.71
C VAL A 134 5.52 6.08 -14.04
N ARG A 135 5.59 4.74 -14.04
CA ARG A 135 5.44 3.92 -15.27
C ARG A 135 4.31 2.91 -15.23
N VAL A 136 3.96 2.41 -14.06
CA VAL A 136 3.09 1.25 -13.91
C VAL A 136 2.02 1.52 -12.87
N ALA A 137 0.81 1.07 -13.19
CA ALA A 137 -0.25 0.93 -12.20
C ALA A 137 0.14 -0.18 -11.22
N TRP A 138 -0.15 0.04 -9.95
CA TRP A 138 -0.08 -1.00 -8.93
C TRP A 138 -1.47 -1.63 -8.82
N PRO A 139 -1.65 -2.88 -9.25
CA PRO A 139 -2.96 -3.54 -9.21
C PRO A 139 -3.37 -3.97 -7.80
N VAL A 140 -2.39 -4.12 -6.90
CA VAL A 140 -2.56 -4.53 -5.51
C VAL A 140 -1.52 -3.80 -4.66
N PRO A 141 -1.66 -3.75 -3.32
CA PRO A 141 -0.72 -3.05 -2.44
C PRO A 141 0.71 -3.57 -2.49
N THR A 142 0.90 -4.80 -2.98
CA THR A 142 2.22 -5.41 -3.08
C THR A 142 2.63 -5.75 -4.49
N VAL A 143 3.81 -5.27 -4.89
CA VAL A 143 4.33 -5.55 -6.23
C VAL A 143 5.79 -5.95 -6.20
N GLU A 144 6.20 -6.65 -7.24
CA GLU A 144 7.58 -6.95 -7.57
C GLU A 144 8.02 -6.14 -8.78
N ALA A 145 9.25 -5.65 -8.72
CA ALA A 145 9.91 -4.96 -9.79
C ALA A 145 10.27 -5.95 -10.90
N ARG A 146 10.12 -5.51 -12.14
CA ARG A 146 10.62 -6.22 -13.31
C ARG A 146 11.48 -5.29 -14.15
N CYS A 147 12.49 -5.86 -14.79
CA CYS A 147 13.22 -5.16 -15.83
C CYS A 147 12.41 -5.19 -17.13
N LEU A 148 12.14 -4.03 -17.71
CA LEU A 148 11.41 -3.90 -18.97
C LEU A 148 12.34 -3.88 -20.20
N ASP A 149 13.66 -4.04 -20.00
CA ASP A 149 14.64 -4.10 -21.08
C ASP A 149 14.65 -5.51 -21.70
N PRO A 150 14.13 -5.68 -22.93
CA PRO A 150 14.04 -6.99 -23.57
C PRO A 150 15.43 -7.60 -23.87
N GLY A 151 16.48 -6.78 -23.99
CA GLY A 151 17.86 -7.25 -24.21
C GLY A 151 18.49 -7.91 -22.97
N ARG A 152 17.89 -7.73 -21.79
CA ARG A 152 18.34 -8.32 -20.51
C ARG A 152 17.39 -9.39 -19.97
N TRP A 153 16.41 -9.82 -20.76
CA TRP A 153 15.53 -10.93 -20.38
C TRP A 153 16.23 -12.31 -20.41
N THR A 154 17.49 -12.37 -20.83
CA THR A 154 18.23 -13.62 -20.99
C THR A 154 18.87 -14.11 -19.68
N PHE A 155 18.38 -15.25 -19.20
CA PHE A 155 19.04 -16.29 -18.39
C PHE A 155 19.42 -16.04 -16.92
N THR A 156 19.55 -14.81 -16.40
CA THR A 156 19.88 -14.57 -14.97
C THR A 156 18.74 -14.01 -14.11
N GLY A 157 17.49 -14.30 -14.49
CA GLY A 157 16.32 -14.31 -13.59
C GLY A 157 15.88 -12.97 -12.99
N ALA A 158 14.69 -12.98 -12.38
CA ALA A 158 14.18 -11.87 -11.57
C ALA A 158 15.08 -11.50 -10.37
N ALA A 159 16.09 -12.34 -10.06
CA ALA A 159 16.96 -12.23 -8.90
C ALA A 159 17.88 -11.00 -8.89
N ASP A 160 18.21 -10.42 -10.05
CA ASP A 160 19.12 -9.25 -10.08
C ASP A 160 18.41 -7.88 -10.16
N VAL A 161 17.07 -7.85 -10.09
CA VAL A 161 16.30 -6.60 -10.06
C VAL A 161 16.22 -6.07 -8.61
N PRO A 162 16.55 -4.80 -8.35
CA PRO A 162 17.00 -3.78 -9.30
C PRO A 162 18.45 -3.96 -9.71
N HIS A 163 18.72 -3.74 -11.01
CA HIS A 163 20.09 -3.65 -11.51
C HIS A 163 20.81 -2.48 -10.83
N THR A 164 21.94 -2.79 -10.20
CA THR A 164 22.74 -1.85 -9.40
C THR A 164 23.34 -0.77 -10.30
N ASP A 165 23.93 -1.20 -11.42
CA ASP A 165 24.57 -0.35 -12.43
C ASP A 165 23.60 0.59 -13.19
N GLY A 166 22.29 0.39 -13.05
CA GLY A 166 21.25 1.13 -13.75
C GLY A 166 21.32 1.01 -15.27
N SER A 167 21.97 -0.04 -15.80
CA SER A 167 22.26 -0.20 -17.23
C SER A 167 21.02 -0.53 -18.07
N CYS A 168 19.93 -0.98 -17.45
CA CYS A 168 18.66 -1.34 -18.08
C CYS A 168 17.80 -0.15 -18.59
N GLY A 169 18.44 0.98 -18.89
CA GLY A 169 17.81 2.18 -19.46
C GLY A 169 17.06 3.08 -18.46
N PRO A 170 16.72 4.32 -18.86
CA PRO A 170 16.03 5.28 -18.02
C PRO A 170 14.48 5.14 -18.06
N PRO A 171 13.79 5.30 -16.91
CA PRO A 171 14.30 5.08 -15.56
C PRO A 171 14.78 3.64 -15.33
N PRO A 172 15.87 3.46 -14.54
CA PRO A 172 16.35 2.15 -14.11
C PRO A 172 15.24 1.35 -13.42
N CYS A 173 15.29 0.02 -13.59
CA CYS A 173 14.38 -0.92 -12.97
C CYS A 173 14.45 -0.88 -11.44
N GLY A 174 13.41 -1.40 -10.79
CA GLY A 174 13.24 -1.34 -9.34
C GLY A 174 12.07 -0.46 -8.90
N ILE A 175 11.52 -0.80 -7.75
CA ILE A 175 10.50 0.01 -7.08
C ILE A 175 11.20 1.14 -6.34
N ARG A 176 10.91 2.38 -6.75
CA ARG A 176 11.45 3.59 -6.13
C ARG A 176 10.68 4.02 -4.89
N ALA A 177 11.40 4.42 -3.86
CA ALA A 177 10.82 5.05 -2.67
C ALA A 177 11.78 6.12 -2.14
N ALA A 178 11.26 7.18 -1.55
CA ALA A 178 12.03 8.24 -0.90
C ALA A 178 12.36 7.86 0.56
N LYS A 179 13.47 8.40 1.06
CA LYS A 179 13.86 8.25 2.47
C LYS A 179 12.99 9.07 3.42
N THR A 180 12.45 10.18 2.94
CA THR A 180 11.68 11.14 3.73
C THR A 180 10.30 11.35 3.12
N ALA A 181 9.32 11.68 3.96
CA ALA A 181 7.98 12.02 3.50
C ALA A 181 7.99 13.27 2.60
N ALA A 182 8.83 14.26 2.93
CA ALA A 182 9.03 15.46 2.11
C ALA A 182 9.52 15.10 0.69
N GLY A 183 10.52 14.21 0.57
CA GLY A 183 11.03 13.79 -0.74
C GLY A 183 10.01 13.01 -1.57
N ALA A 184 9.12 12.25 -0.93
CA ALA A 184 8.01 11.60 -1.64
C ALA A 184 6.95 12.60 -2.11
N LEU A 185 6.63 13.61 -1.29
CA LEU A 185 5.67 14.66 -1.62
C LEU A 185 6.17 15.54 -2.76
N GLU A 186 7.44 15.94 -2.74
CA GLU A 186 8.10 16.72 -3.79
C GLU A 186 7.98 16.08 -5.18
N ALA A 187 8.00 14.74 -5.25
CA ALA A 187 7.91 14.00 -6.50
C ALA A 187 6.53 14.10 -7.19
N VAL A 188 5.49 14.60 -6.51
CA VAL A 188 4.11 14.67 -7.02
C VAL A 188 3.43 16.03 -6.79
N VAL A 189 4.19 17.07 -6.46
CA VAL A 189 3.64 18.42 -6.21
C VAL A 189 2.77 18.88 -7.37
N GLY A 190 1.60 19.44 -7.03
CA GLY A 190 0.65 19.99 -8.00
C GLY A 190 -0.31 18.97 -8.62
N ARG A 191 -0.25 17.69 -8.24
CA ARG A 191 -1.18 16.66 -8.72
C ARG A 191 -2.22 16.33 -7.66
N GLU A 192 -3.51 16.45 -7.97
CA GLU A 192 -4.59 15.93 -7.13
C GLU A 192 -5.64 15.24 -8.02
N PRO A 193 -6.25 14.11 -7.58
CA PRO A 193 -6.00 13.40 -6.33
C PRO A 193 -4.66 12.65 -6.31
N LEU A 194 -4.00 12.63 -5.15
CA LEU A 194 -2.72 11.90 -4.95
C LEU A 194 -2.81 10.99 -3.72
N ALA A 195 -2.06 9.90 -3.76
CA ALA A 195 -1.86 9.02 -2.61
C ALA A 195 -0.38 8.99 -2.23
N LEU A 196 -0.09 9.21 -0.96
CA LEU A 196 1.25 9.05 -0.37
C LEU A 196 1.19 7.90 0.61
N GLY A 197 2.28 7.15 0.75
CA GLY A 197 2.24 6.00 1.64
C GLY A 197 3.60 5.49 2.04
N ILE A 198 3.55 4.65 3.06
CA ILE A 198 4.68 3.96 3.65
C ILE A 198 4.75 2.61 2.96
N VAL A 199 5.92 2.28 2.43
CA VAL A 199 6.19 0.98 1.81
C VAL A 199 7.23 0.22 2.62
N ALA A 200 6.97 -1.07 2.83
CA ALA A 200 7.95 -2.03 3.29
C ALA A 200 8.67 -2.62 2.06
N LEU A 201 9.93 -2.24 1.87
CA LEU A 201 10.78 -2.69 0.78
C LEU A 201 11.44 -4.02 1.14
N ALA A 202 11.45 -4.98 0.23
CA ALA A 202 12.01 -6.32 0.44
C ALA A 202 12.76 -6.84 -0.78
N GLY A 203 13.46 -7.97 -0.59
CA GLY A 203 14.41 -8.52 -1.56
C GLY A 203 15.66 -7.66 -1.65
N LYS A 204 16.21 -7.52 -2.85
CA LYS A 204 17.36 -6.64 -3.11
C LYS A 204 16.94 -5.17 -3.00
N VAL A 205 17.51 -4.44 -2.05
CA VAL A 205 17.29 -3.01 -1.84
C VAL A 205 18.59 -2.25 -2.07
N VAL A 206 18.62 -1.40 -3.09
CA VAL A 206 19.73 -0.51 -3.41
C VAL A 206 19.40 0.89 -2.88
N GLU A 207 20.20 1.36 -1.94
CA GLU A 207 20.09 2.68 -1.35
C GLU A 207 20.84 3.72 -2.20
N HIS A 208 20.20 4.86 -2.41
CA HIS A 208 20.73 6.03 -3.09
C HIS A 208 20.70 7.23 -2.12
N GLU A 209 21.30 8.34 -2.52
CA GLU A 209 21.28 9.58 -1.74
C GLU A 209 19.86 9.99 -1.32
N ARG A 210 18.91 10.02 -2.27
CA ARG A 210 17.55 10.52 -2.03
C ARG A 210 16.50 9.45 -1.73
N GLY A 211 16.85 8.18 -1.81
CA GLY A 211 15.85 7.12 -1.78
C GLY A 211 16.39 5.71 -1.90
N TYR A 212 15.51 4.80 -2.31
CA TYR A 212 15.77 3.39 -2.49
C TYR A 212 15.24 2.92 -3.84
N ARG A 213 15.85 1.85 -4.37
CA ARG A 213 15.28 0.97 -5.39
C ARG A 213 15.16 -0.43 -4.79
N ALA A 214 14.00 -1.05 -4.87
CA ALA A 214 13.78 -2.39 -4.30
C ALA A 214 13.25 -3.40 -5.32
N ALA A 215 13.51 -4.67 -5.04
CA ALA A 215 12.98 -5.80 -5.80
C ALA A 215 11.47 -5.99 -5.55
N ALA A 216 11.02 -5.82 -4.31
CA ALA A 216 9.62 -5.91 -3.92
C ALA A 216 9.25 -4.77 -2.97
N ALA A 217 7.97 -4.40 -2.96
CA ALA A 217 7.46 -3.42 -2.01
C ALA A 217 5.99 -3.65 -1.70
N THR A 218 5.64 -3.55 -0.42
CA THR A 218 4.26 -3.61 0.09
C THR A 218 3.87 -2.25 0.65
N ALA A 219 2.79 -1.63 0.17
CA ALA A 219 2.19 -0.48 0.83
C ALA A 219 1.53 -0.93 2.14
N VAL A 220 1.93 -0.33 3.27
CA VAL A 220 1.47 -0.73 4.61
C VAL A 220 0.61 0.33 5.30
N GLY A 221 0.69 1.58 4.86
CA GLY A 221 -0.16 2.68 5.32
C GLY A 221 -0.15 3.82 4.32
N MET A 222 -1.28 4.51 4.17
CA MET A 222 -1.47 5.51 3.12
C MET A 222 -2.18 6.76 3.66
N LEU A 223 -1.88 7.88 3.04
CA LEU A 223 -2.55 9.16 3.16
C LEU A 223 -2.98 9.61 1.76
N VAL A 224 -4.27 9.70 1.51
CA VAL A 224 -4.81 10.25 0.26
C VAL A 224 -5.12 11.71 0.47
N VAL A 225 -4.69 12.55 -0.47
CA VAL A 225 -4.99 13.98 -0.53
C VAL A 225 -5.86 14.26 -1.74
N SER A 226 -7.04 14.81 -1.51
CA SER A 226 -8.00 15.14 -2.56
C SER A 226 -8.88 16.31 -2.12
N ARG A 227 -9.07 17.31 -2.98
CA ARG A 227 -10.04 18.40 -2.78
C ARG A 227 -9.84 19.16 -1.46
N GLY A 228 -8.58 19.37 -1.06
CA GLY A 228 -8.27 20.05 0.20
C GLY A 228 -8.53 19.21 1.45
N GLU A 229 -8.72 17.90 1.31
CA GLU A 229 -8.93 16.96 2.41
C GLU A 229 -7.82 15.90 2.43
N ALA A 230 -7.56 15.35 3.61
CA ALA A 230 -6.64 14.24 3.82
C ALA A 230 -7.34 13.07 4.52
N MET A 231 -7.16 11.87 3.97
CA MET A 231 -7.77 10.63 4.44
C MET A 231 -6.69 9.59 4.69
N ARG A 232 -6.68 9.00 5.90
CA ARG A 232 -5.77 7.92 6.27
C ARG A 232 -6.39 6.57 5.92
N PHE A 233 -5.56 5.65 5.42
CA PHE A 233 -5.88 4.26 5.16
C PHE A 233 -4.79 3.38 5.79
N ASP A 234 -5.18 2.37 6.55
CA ASP A 234 -4.28 1.35 7.10
C ASP A 234 -4.92 -0.04 7.05
N GLY A 235 -4.08 -1.07 7.22
CA GLY A 235 -4.52 -2.47 7.15
C GLY A 235 -5.27 -2.78 5.85
N PHE A 236 -6.45 -3.38 5.97
CA PHE A 236 -7.29 -3.75 4.82
C PHE A 236 -7.81 -2.53 4.03
N GLU A 237 -7.84 -1.33 4.60
CA GLU A 237 -8.26 -0.14 3.86
C GLU A 237 -7.26 0.21 2.76
N VAL A 238 -5.98 -0.17 2.94
CA VAL A 238 -4.97 -0.08 1.88
C VAL A 238 -5.35 -1.04 0.75
N ASP A 239 -5.73 -2.28 1.05
CA ASP A 239 -6.19 -3.23 0.03
C ASP A 239 -7.39 -2.72 -0.77
N GLU A 240 -8.38 -2.14 -0.08
CA GLU A 240 -9.56 -1.54 -0.70
C GLU A 240 -9.18 -0.35 -1.58
N LEU A 241 -8.26 0.50 -1.11
CA LEU A 241 -7.76 1.64 -1.88
C LEU A 241 -7.10 1.21 -3.18
N PHE A 242 -6.29 0.14 -3.19
CA PHE A 242 -5.69 -0.36 -4.43
C PHE A 242 -6.70 -1.07 -5.35
N ALA A 243 -7.72 -1.71 -4.79
CA ALA A 243 -8.74 -2.41 -5.58
C ALA A 243 -9.74 -1.46 -6.25
N ALA A 244 -10.19 -0.42 -5.55
CA ALA A 244 -11.19 0.53 -6.02
C ALA A 244 -10.96 1.94 -5.42
N PRO A 245 -9.97 2.71 -5.94
CA PRO A 245 -9.54 3.95 -5.32
C PRO A 245 -10.65 4.97 -5.14
N ASP A 246 -11.48 5.19 -6.16
CA ASP A 246 -12.53 6.21 -6.12
C ASP A 246 -13.61 5.88 -5.08
N ALA A 247 -14.00 4.60 -5.00
CA ALA A 247 -14.97 4.13 -4.01
C ALA A 247 -14.40 4.20 -2.59
N ALA A 248 -13.15 3.77 -2.39
CA ALA A 248 -12.47 3.83 -1.09
C ALA A 248 -12.31 5.28 -0.61
N VAL A 249 -11.94 6.21 -1.49
CA VAL A 249 -11.84 7.65 -1.19
C VAL A 249 -13.21 8.25 -0.86
N ALA A 250 -14.26 7.89 -1.62
CA ALA A 250 -15.62 8.34 -1.32
C ALA A 250 -16.09 7.85 0.06
N ALA A 251 -15.86 6.58 0.38
CA ALA A 251 -16.22 5.98 1.67
C ALA A 251 -15.44 6.60 2.85
N ALA A 252 -14.19 7.00 2.62
CA ALA A 252 -13.35 7.61 3.64
C ALA A 252 -13.64 9.10 3.90
N ARG A 253 -14.48 9.75 3.10
CA ARG A 253 -14.69 11.20 3.17
C ARG A 253 -15.28 11.66 4.52
N SER A 254 -16.13 10.85 5.15
CA SER A 254 -16.74 11.20 6.46
C SER A 254 -15.71 11.33 7.59
N ARG A 255 -14.54 10.71 7.46
CA ARG A 255 -13.42 10.79 8.41
C ARG A 255 -12.27 11.68 7.92
N ALA A 256 -12.48 12.44 6.83
CA ALA A 256 -11.43 13.25 6.25
C ALA A 256 -11.09 14.47 7.11
N GLY A 257 -9.80 14.76 7.25
CA GLY A 257 -9.32 15.98 7.89
C GLY A 257 -9.16 17.09 6.86
N ARG A 258 -9.63 18.31 7.17
CA ARG A 258 -9.37 19.48 6.32
C ARG A 258 -7.89 19.81 6.29
N LEU A 259 -7.36 20.08 5.10
CA LEU A 259 -5.99 20.54 4.92
C LEU A 259 -5.91 22.06 5.04
N PRO A 260 -4.76 22.59 5.50
CA PRO A 260 -4.44 24.00 5.33
C PRO A 260 -4.49 24.41 3.84
N PRO A 261 -4.70 25.71 3.54
CA PRO A 261 -4.58 26.23 2.18
C PRO A 261 -3.23 25.85 1.53
N PRO A 262 -3.17 25.76 0.19
CA PRO A 262 -1.93 25.46 -0.51
C PRO A 262 -0.75 26.34 -0.06
N GLY A 263 0.39 25.71 0.24
CA GLY A 263 1.59 26.38 0.72
C GLY A 263 2.38 25.56 1.74
N PRO A 264 3.43 26.14 2.35
CA PRO A 264 4.34 25.43 3.24
C PRO A 264 3.65 24.76 4.44
N LYS A 265 2.60 25.37 5.00
CA LYS A 265 1.82 24.81 6.11
C LYS A 265 1.12 23.50 5.72
N ARG A 266 0.57 23.43 4.49
CA ARG A 266 -0.05 22.20 3.96
C ARG A 266 1.00 21.10 3.76
N HIS A 267 2.16 21.45 3.22
CA HIS A 267 3.29 20.52 3.10
C HIS A 267 3.72 19.95 4.46
N ALA A 268 3.97 20.81 5.44
CA ALA A 268 4.35 20.39 6.79
C ALA A 268 3.31 19.45 7.41
N PHE A 269 2.02 19.79 7.29
CA PHE A 269 0.94 18.94 7.78
C PHE A 269 0.94 17.55 7.12
N ILE A 270 1.10 17.47 5.79
CA ILE A 270 1.13 16.19 5.07
C ILE A 270 2.33 15.34 5.50
N VAL A 271 3.50 15.96 5.63
CA VAL A 271 4.75 15.30 6.09
C VAL A 271 4.57 14.74 7.50
N GLU A 272 4.09 15.57 8.43
CA GLU A 272 3.84 15.17 9.81
C GLU A 272 2.90 13.96 9.89
N ARG A 273 1.81 13.96 9.10
CA ARG A 273 0.84 12.85 9.08
C ARG A 273 1.45 11.55 8.54
N LEU A 274 2.29 11.62 7.51
CA LEU A 274 2.98 10.45 6.96
C LEU A 274 4.00 9.88 7.95
N GLU A 275 4.75 10.74 8.64
CA GLU A 275 5.70 10.33 9.66
C GLU A 275 4.99 9.70 10.86
N ALA A 276 3.85 10.26 11.27
CA ALA A 276 3.00 9.68 12.30
C ALA A 276 2.41 8.31 11.89
N ILE A 277 2.16 8.07 10.60
CA ILE A 277 1.78 6.73 10.11
C ILE A 277 3.00 5.80 10.20
N MET A 278 4.18 6.22 9.71
CA MET A 278 5.40 5.40 9.73
C MET A 278 5.81 5.00 11.15
N SER A 279 5.68 5.88 12.14
CA SER A 279 6.04 5.59 13.54
C SER A 279 5.24 4.43 14.14
N THR A 280 3.98 4.22 13.69
CA THR A 280 3.17 3.07 14.11
C THR A 280 3.74 1.73 13.65
N PHE A 281 4.55 1.75 12.59
CA PHE A 281 5.24 0.56 12.08
C PHE A 281 6.61 0.39 12.73
N THR A 282 7.43 1.44 12.87
CA THR A 282 8.77 1.29 13.47
C THR A 282 8.72 0.72 14.89
N GLY A 283 7.76 1.13 15.71
CA GLY A 283 7.57 0.59 17.07
C GLY A 283 7.24 -0.91 17.11
N ARG A 284 6.51 -1.42 16.10
CA ARG A 284 6.17 -2.86 16.02
C ARG A 284 7.36 -3.74 15.62
N TRP A 285 8.36 -3.19 14.95
CA TRP A 285 9.51 -3.93 14.44
C TRP A 285 10.69 -3.91 15.40
N ALA A 286 10.83 -2.83 16.20
CA ALA A 286 11.87 -2.73 17.21
C ALA A 286 11.62 -3.62 18.45
N GLY A 287 10.37 -4.03 18.69
CA GLY A 287 9.98 -4.84 19.85
C GLY A 287 10.05 -6.36 19.67
N GLY A 288 10.52 -6.85 18.51
CA GLY A 288 10.77 -8.28 18.32
C GLY A 288 12.14 -8.64 18.85
N GLU A 289 12.24 -9.01 20.14
CA GLU A 289 13.39 -9.81 20.58
C GLU A 289 13.40 -11.11 19.76
N PRO A 290 14.53 -11.50 19.14
CA PRO A 290 14.65 -12.80 18.52
C PRO A 290 14.63 -13.87 19.63
N GLY A 291 13.46 -14.46 19.84
CA GLY A 291 13.29 -15.68 20.62
C GLY A 291 13.82 -16.91 19.89
#